data_AF-A0A9N8E9D5-F1
#
_entry.id   AF-A0A9N8E9D5-F1
#
_cell.length_a   1.000
_cell.length_b   1.000
_cell.length_c   1.000
_cell.angle_alpha   90.00
_cell.angle_beta   90.00
_cell.angle_gamma   90.00
#
_symmetry.space_group_name_H-M   'P 1'
#
loop_
_entity.id
_entity.type
_entity.pdbx_description
1 polymer ?
#
loop_
_entity_poly.entity_id
_entity_poly.type
_entity_poly.pdbx_seq_one_letter_code
_entity_poly.pdbx_strand_id
1 'polypeptide(L)'
;MQGWTRLMQLNHFHPYDYKADVAQRARANYFGSLYKHIDRCWTEDAKRIPTLVSMDMIGKGGNAENVVSVFNDGGVILHKGRNCPSAETLGAFHSLRAGERRENPVWSFNIPNDQIQSMVFVGPMKRGVRIELSSDPNAFAQHSQFLVTLIRDIKRGDRICVPQIEESKNTNDWVGRFRRHEGDNDNYLEYQVSRIRLEVPSSNLNDFYSKVMRGLQWTPRFNSKTHYHGLSKNLAGPMIGMRCLGKRCDSKFILQADTASPCHGWHDNWVSKWFSEEHRDQMRCPSGQFMRRLQCREKYCDDMRIYCFKPNNSCKVGGSQTSHFWIDESGSGGRCSPGAVITGIQCHGDLL
;
A
#
# COMPACT_ATOMS: atom_id res chain seq x y z
N MET A 1 -19.18 -12.98 -7.78
CA MET A 1 -19.20 -12.83 -6.31
C MET A 1 -17.77 -12.99 -5.78
N GLN A 2 -17.06 -11.90 -5.51
CA GLN A 2 -15.75 -11.94 -4.85
C GLN A 2 -16.00 -12.04 -3.33
N GLY A 3 -15.81 -13.24 -2.77
CA GLY A 3 -15.93 -13.45 -1.33
C GLY A 3 -14.87 -12.64 -0.59
N TRP A 4 -15.27 -11.97 0.49
CA TRP A 4 -14.37 -11.27 1.40
C TRP A 4 -13.27 -12.19 1.89
N THR A 5 -12.01 -11.79 1.72
CA THR A 5 -10.88 -12.54 2.26
C THR A 5 -10.61 -12.15 3.69
N ARG A 6 -10.77 -13.12 4.60
CA ARG A 6 -10.55 -12.93 6.04
C ARG A 6 -9.05 -12.93 6.32
N LEU A 7 -8.54 -11.85 6.93
CA LEU A 7 -7.30 -11.89 7.70
C LEU A 7 -7.55 -12.75 8.94
N MET A 8 -6.68 -13.73 9.20
CA MET A 8 -6.65 -14.38 10.49
C MET A 8 -5.51 -13.77 11.30
N GLN A 9 -5.90 -13.05 12.34
CA GLN A 9 -4.98 -12.52 13.30
C GLN A 9 -4.83 -13.50 14.46
N LEU A 10 -3.62 -13.96 14.70
CA LEU A 10 -3.29 -14.71 15.90
C LEU A 10 -2.82 -13.73 16.96
N ASN A 11 -3.79 -13.06 17.59
CA ASN A 11 -3.55 -12.28 18.80
C ASN A 11 -3.36 -13.23 19.97
N HIS A 12 -2.35 -12.99 20.79
CA HIS A 12 -1.96 -13.75 21.98
C HIS A 12 -1.13 -15.03 21.75
N PHE A 13 0.19 -14.86 21.81
CA PHE A 13 1.05 -15.86 22.46
C PHE A 13 1.40 -15.37 23.86
N HIS A 14 0.65 -15.81 24.87
CA HIS A 14 1.01 -15.56 26.27
C HIS A 14 2.45 -16.03 26.54
N PRO A 15 3.18 -15.35 27.43
CA PRO A 15 4.48 -15.81 27.92
C PRO A 15 4.27 -17.13 28.68
N TYR A 16 4.53 -18.25 28.02
CA TYR A 16 4.82 -19.49 28.72
C TYR A 16 6.34 -19.58 28.86
N ASP A 17 6.80 -19.46 30.10
CA ASP A 17 8.21 -19.57 30.48
C ASP A 17 8.64 -21.04 30.40
N TYR A 18 9.09 -21.48 29.22
CA TYR A 18 9.63 -22.82 29.02
C TYR A 18 11.15 -22.80 29.21
N LYS A 19 11.60 -23.40 30.31
CA LYS A 19 13.02 -23.73 30.54
C LYS A 19 13.61 -24.46 29.33
N ALA A 20 14.85 -24.09 28.99
CA ALA A 20 15.44 -24.15 27.66
C ALA A 20 15.53 -25.54 26.97
N ASP A 21 15.40 -26.65 27.69
CA ASP A 21 15.69 -27.99 27.14
C ASP A 21 14.45 -28.73 26.60
N VAL A 22 13.26 -28.46 27.16
CA VAL A 22 11.97 -28.96 26.65
C VAL A 22 11.44 -28.04 25.52
N ALA A 23 11.95 -26.81 25.45
CA ALA A 23 11.49 -25.75 24.56
C ALA A 23 11.65 -26.08 23.08
N GLN A 24 12.66 -26.83 22.65
CA GLN A 24 12.90 -27.10 21.24
C GLN A 24 11.91 -28.14 20.67
N ARG A 25 11.62 -29.21 21.43
CA ARG A 25 10.61 -30.22 21.06
C ARG A 25 9.18 -29.71 21.22
N ALA A 26 8.92 -28.90 22.26
CA ALA A 26 7.63 -28.24 22.43
C ALA A 26 7.36 -27.19 21.34
N ARG A 27 8.37 -26.43 20.88
CA ARG A 27 8.24 -25.48 19.75
C ARG A 27 7.85 -26.17 18.45
N ALA A 28 8.49 -27.29 18.10
CA ALA A 28 8.12 -28.07 16.92
C ALA A 28 6.69 -28.63 17.02
N ASN A 29 6.27 -29.06 18.21
CA ASN A 29 4.92 -29.55 18.45
C ASN A 29 3.86 -28.44 18.51
N TYR A 30 4.20 -27.21 18.93
CA TYR A 30 3.27 -26.08 19.00
C TYR A 30 3.07 -25.39 17.65
N PHE A 31 4.14 -25.23 16.87
CA PHE A 31 3.99 -24.79 15.48
C PHE A 31 3.39 -25.91 14.62
N GLY A 32 3.69 -27.17 14.92
CA GLY A 32 3.01 -28.31 14.32
C GLY A 32 1.53 -28.39 14.70
N SER A 33 1.15 -28.02 15.93
CA SER A 33 -0.26 -27.96 16.36
C SER A 33 -0.98 -26.74 15.80
N LEU A 34 -0.31 -25.58 15.73
CA LEU A 34 -0.82 -24.39 15.06
C LEU A 34 -1.00 -24.68 13.57
N TYR A 35 -0.01 -25.27 12.91
CA TYR A 35 -0.09 -25.70 11.52
C TYR A 35 -1.21 -26.73 11.35
N LYS A 36 -1.31 -27.75 12.21
CA LYS A 36 -2.43 -28.71 12.17
C LYS A 36 -3.78 -28.05 12.47
N HIS A 37 -3.84 -26.99 13.27
CA HIS A 37 -5.08 -26.29 13.59
C HIS A 37 -5.50 -25.38 12.43
N ILE A 38 -4.54 -24.64 11.87
CA ILE A 38 -4.62 -23.93 10.60
C ILE A 38 -5.08 -24.90 9.50
N ASP A 39 -4.36 -25.98 9.27
CA ASP A 39 -4.63 -26.95 8.20
C ASP A 39 -5.98 -27.64 8.41
N ARG A 40 -6.29 -28.14 9.62
CA ARG A 40 -7.53 -28.87 9.93
C ARG A 40 -8.77 -27.97 9.93
N CYS A 41 -8.72 -26.79 10.55
CA CYS A 41 -9.85 -25.86 10.50
C CYS A 41 -10.10 -25.30 9.10
N TRP A 42 -9.10 -25.31 8.19
CA TRP A 42 -9.18 -24.54 6.95
C TRP A 42 -9.33 -25.41 5.69
N THR A 43 -8.78 -26.62 5.67
CA THR A 43 -8.92 -27.55 4.53
C THR A 43 -10.22 -28.34 4.58
N GLU A 44 -10.66 -28.80 5.75
CA GLU A 44 -11.85 -29.65 5.88
C GLU A 44 -13.14 -28.85 6.07
N ASP A 45 -13.20 -27.93 7.04
CA ASP A 45 -14.46 -27.26 7.42
C ASP A 45 -14.79 -26.01 6.59
N ALA A 46 -13.78 -25.17 6.30
CA ALA A 46 -14.00 -23.88 5.62
C ALA A 46 -13.82 -23.94 4.10
N LYS A 47 -13.21 -25.01 3.57
CA LYS A 47 -12.73 -25.14 2.17
C LYS A 47 -11.99 -23.88 1.66
N ARG A 48 -11.28 -23.18 2.55
CA ARG A 48 -10.67 -21.86 2.26
C ARG A 48 -9.37 -21.71 3.03
N ILE A 49 -8.30 -21.42 2.30
CA ILE A 49 -6.99 -21.07 2.86
C ILE A 49 -7.00 -19.55 3.10
N PRO A 50 -6.92 -19.06 4.36
CA PRO A 50 -6.71 -17.67 4.64
C PRO A 50 -5.30 -17.30 4.23
N THR A 51 -5.17 -16.01 4.04
CA THR A 51 -4.27 -15.50 3.04
C THR A 51 -3.65 -14.24 3.61
N LEU A 52 -3.46 -14.22 4.92
CA LEU A 52 -2.53 -13.39 5.66
C LEU A 52 -2.57 -13.99 7.06
N VAL A 53 -1.41 -14.42 7.57
CA VAL A 53 -1.25 -14.81 8.96
C VAL A 53 -0.34 -13.77 9.55
N SER A 54 -0.86 -13.05 10.55
CA SER A 54 -0.07 -12.13 11.32
C SER A 54 0.12 -12.69 12.71
N MET A 55 1.37 -12.69 13.17
CA MET A 55 1.73 -13.17 14.50
C MET A 55 2.41 -12.05 15.25
N ASP A 56 1.83 -11.68 16.39
CA ASP A 56 2.43 -10.78 17.36
C ASP A 56 3.52 -11.55 18.14
N MET A 57 4.74 -11.03 18.12
CA MET A 57 5.92 -11.68 18.72
C MET A 57 6.78 -10.72 19.55
N ILE A 58 6.17 -9.68 20.14
CA ILE A 58 6.86 -8.71 21.01
C ILE A 58 7.82 -9.42 21.99
N GLY A 59 9.09 -9.02 21.95
CA GLY A 59 10.13 -9.46 22.88
C GLY A 59 10.68 -10.89 22.71
N LYS A 60 10.26 -11.65 21.67
CA LYS A 60 10.66 -13.07 21.53
C LYS A 60 11.66 -13.39 20.42
N GLY A 61 12.30 -12.37 19.81
CA GLY A 61 13.59 -12.37 19.08
C GLY A 61 13.86 -13.38 17.94
N GLY A 62 13.49 -14.66 18.07
CA GLY A 62 13.84 -15.73 17.13
C GLY A 62 12.66 -16.53 16.56
N ASN A 63 11.44 -16.34 17.06
CA ASN A 63 10.31 -17.15 16.56
C ASN A 63 9.77 -16.67 15.22
N ALA A 64 9.85 -15.37 14.92
CA ALA A 64 9.26 -14.80 13.71
C ALA A 64 9.91 -15.29 12.43
N GLU A 65 11.23 -15.38 12.46
CA GLU A 65 12.01 -15.93 11.35
C GLU A 65 11.66 -17.41 11.11
N ASN A 66 11.47 -18.17 12.19
CA ASN A 66 11.06 -19.56 12.12
C ASN A 66 9.66 -19.70 11.53
N VAL A 67 8.73 -18.80 11.84
CA VAL A 67 7.40 -18.79 11.21
C VAL A 67 7.51 -18.57 9.72
N VAL A 68 8.18 -17.49 9.31
CA VAL A 68 8.31 -17.14 7.89
C VAL A 68 9.07 -18.22 7.12
N SER A 69 10.07 -18.85 7.74
CA SER A 69 10.84 -19.94 7.13
C SER A 69 10.06 -21.26 7.07
N VAL A 70 9.26 -21.59 8.10
CA VAL A 70 8.43 -22.80 8.14
C VAL A 70 7.38 -22.78 7.03
N PHE A 71 6.82 -21.60 6.71
CA PHE A 71 5.88 -21.49 5.59
C PHE A 71 6.55 -21.54 4.21
N ASN A 72 7.88 -21.62 4.10
CA ASN A 72 8.68 -21.85 2.88
C ASN A 72 8.46 -20.92 1.66
N ASP A 73 7.51 -19.99 1.72
CA ASP A 73 7.10 -19.11 0.61
C ASP A 73 7.38 -17.62 0.88
N GLY A 74 8.31 -17.33 1.80
CA GLY A 74 8.80 -15.98 2.06
C GLY A 74 7.83 -15.12 2.87
N GLY A 75 8.21 -13.88 3.17
CA GLY A 75 7.41 -13.03 4.04
C GLY A 75 8.09 -11.74 4.42
N VAL A 76 7.47 -11.04 5.36
CA VAL A 76 7.88 -9.74 5.86
C VAL A 76 7.96 -9.83 7.36
N ILE A 77 9.08 -9.41 7.93
CA ILE A 77 9.28 -9.33 9.38
C ILE A 77 9.34 -7.85 9.74
N LEU A 78 8.57 -7.44 10.73
CA LEU A 78 8.51 -6.07 11.23
C LEU A 78 9.32 -5.95 12.51
N HIS A 79 10.10 -4.89 12.61
CA HIS A 79 11.06 -4.69 13.67
C HIS A 79 10.88 -3.33 14.33
N LYS A 80 11.07 -3.31 15.66
CA LYS A 80 11.33 -2.10 16.41
C LYS A 80 12.83 -1.84 16.37
N GLY A 81 13.25 -0.64 16.03
CA GLY A 81 14.65 -0.30 15.76
C GLY A 81 14.91 0.03 14.30
N ARG A 82 15.86 0.94 14.07
CA ARG A 82 16.15 1.52 12.75
C ARG A 82 16.90 0.60 11.79
N ASN A 83 17.52 -0.47 12.30
CA ASN A 83 18.35 -1.41 11.53
C ASN A 83 17.77 -2.83 11.57
N CYS A 84 18.08 -3.66 10.57
CA CYS A 84 17.73 -5.08 10.56
C CYS A 84 18.98 -5.99 10.58
N PRO A 85 18.92 -7.14 11.28
CA PRO A 85 17.88 -7.50 12.26
C PRO A 85 17.97 -6.56 13.48
N SER A 86 16.82 -6.22 14.07
CA SER A 86 16.77 -5.49 15.33
C SER A 86 16.61 -6.46 16.51
N ALA A 87 16.84 -5.98 17.73
CA ALA A 87 16.66 -6.77 18.95
C ALA A 87 15.20 -7.19 19.20
N GLU A 88 14.22 -6.46 18.66
CA GLU A 88 12.80 -6.66 18.97
C GLU A 88 11.99 -6.81 17.67
N THR A 89 11.49 -8.02 17.45
CA THR A 89 10.54 -8.32 16.37
C THR A 89 9.12 -8.03 16.85
N LEU A 90 8.40 -7.20 16.11
CA LEU A 90 7.03 -6.80 16.42
C LEU A 90 6.02 -7.79 15.82
N GLY A 91 6.32 -8.30 14.63
CA GLY A 91 5.49 -9.32 14.01
C GLY A 91 6.02 -9.78 12.67
N ALA A 92 5.31 -10.74 12.08
CA ALA A 92 5.61 -11.20 10.74
C ALA A 92 4.34 -11.47 9.93
N PHE A 93 4.46 -11.30 8.62
CA PHE A 93 3.45 -11.65 7.63
C PHE A 93 4.06 -12.60 6.61
N HIS A 94 3.27 -13.57 6.19
CA HIS A 94 3.66 -14.49 5.12
C HIS A 94 3.20 -13.99 3.75
N SER A 95 4.03 -14.16 2.72
CA SER A 95 3.71 -13.75 1.35
C SER A 95 2.59 -14.62 0.77
N LEU A 96 1.79 -14.03 -0.12
CA LEU A 96 0.53 -14.60 -0.59
C LEU A 96 0.58 -15.01 -2.05
N ARG A 97 -0.52 -15.61 -2.51
CA ARG A 97 -0.75 -15.95 -3.91
C ARG A 97 -0.63 -14.69 -4.77
N ALA A 98 -0.02 -14.85 -5.93
CA ALA A 98 0.20 -13.77 -6.88
C ALA A 98 -1.15 -13.20 -7.38
N GLY A 99 -1.26 -11.87 -7.45
CA GLY A 99 -2.46 -11.17 -7.93
C GLY A 99 -3.40 -10.67 -6.84
N GLU A 100 -3.03 -10.77 -5.57
CA GLU A 100 -3.86 -10.33 -4.45
C GLU A 100 -3.49 -8.93 -3.93
N ARG A 101 -4.52 -8.14 -3.60
CA ARG A 101 -4.41 -6.88 -2.86
C ARG A 101 -5.14 -7.03 -1.54
N ARG A 102 -4.48 -6.67 -0.43
CA ARG A 102 -5.05 -6.77 0.92
C ARG A 102 -4.77 -5.54 1.73
N GLU A 103 -5.77 -5.13 2.46
CA GLU A 103 -5.73 -3.99 3.35
C GLU A 103 -6.26 -4.42 4.70
N ASN A 104 -5.57 -4.02 5.76
CA ASN A 104 -6.02 -4.29 7.10
C ASN A 104 -5.90 -3.04 7.98
N PRO A 105 -6.99 -2.64 8.66
CA PRO A 105 -6.88 -1.71 9.78
C PRO A 105 -6.10 -2.38 10.92
N VAL A 106 -5.00 -1.77 11.38
CA VAL A 106 -4.14 -2.37 12.41
C VAL A 106 -4.77 -2.28 13.80
N TRP A 107 -5.96 -1.69 13.97
CA TRP A 107 -6.62 -1.56 15.28
C TRP A 107 -6.97 -2.90 15.92
N SER A 108 -6.98 -3.99 15.13
CA SER A 108 -7.12 -5.34 15.67
C SER A 108 -5.78 -5.88 16.20
N PHE A 109 -4.64 -5.32 15.81
CA PHE A 109 -3.34 -5.54 16.42
C PHE A 109 -3.26 -4.68 17.67
N ASN A 110 -3.68 -5.26 18.79
CA ASN A 110 -3.17 -4.85 20.08
C ASN A 110 -1.68 -5.20 20.13
N ILE A 111 -0.84 -4.51 19.36
CA ILE A 111 0.60 -4.46 19.56
C ILE A 111 0.81 -3.24 20.46
N PRO A 112 1.05 -3.40 21.78
CA PRO A 112 1.25 -2.28 22.70
C PRO A 112 2.43 -1.33 22.37
N ASN A 113 3.02 -1.41 21.18
CA ASN A 113 4.17 -0.63 20.76
C ASN A 113 4.32 -0.66 19.22
N ASP A 114 3.42 0.00 18.49
CA ASP A 114 3.42 0.05 17.00
C ASP A 114 4.57 0.90 16.40
N GLN A 115 5.74 0.90 17.04
CA GLN A 115 6.96 1.59 16.65
C GLN A 115 7.73 0.79 15.59
N ILE A 116 7.04 0.40 14.50
CA ILE A 116 7.73 -0.21 13.36
C ILE A 116 8.72 0.82 12.83
N GLN A 117 10.00 0.49 12.83
CA GLN A 117 11.07 1.38 12.37
C GLN A 117 11.89 0.77 11.25
N SER A 118 11.83 -0.55 11.11
CA SER A 118 12.44 -1.29 10.00
C SER A 118 11.64 -2.54 9.67
N MET A 119 11.90 -3.11 8.49
CA MET A 119 11.33 -4.38 8.08
C MET A 119 12.32 -5.21 7.27
N VAL A 120 12.13 -6.52 7.26
CA VAL A 120 12.91 -7.46 6.45
C VAL A 120 11.99 -8.21 5.51
N PHE A 121 12.26 -8.14 4.22
CA PHE A 121 11.70 -9.09 3.25
C PHE A 121 12.53 -10.36 3.25
N VAL A 122 11.88 -11.52 3.36
CA VAL A 122 12.49 -12.85 3.37
C VAL A 122 11.96 -13.63 2.17
N GLY A 123 12.86 -14.20 1.38
CA GLY A 123 12.46 -14.92 0.18
C GLY A 123 11.92 -16.34 0.43
N PRO A 124 11.25 -16.95 -0.57
CA PRO A 124 11.10 -16.43 -1.93
C PRO A 124 10.05 -15.31 -2.07
N MET A 125 10.40 -14.20 -2.72
CA MET A 125 9.45 -13.12 -3.05
C MET A 125 9.72 -12.57 -4.44
N LYS A 126 8.65 -12.18 -5.16
CA LYS A 126 8.77 -11.59 -6.49
C LYS A 126 8.90 -10.09 -6.43
N ARG A 127 9.66 -9.51 -7.35
CA ARG A 127 9.68 -8.05 -7.54
C ARG A 127 8.28 -7.52 -7.78
N GLY A 128 8.05 -6.30 -7.32
CA GLY A 128 6.77 -5.62 -7.40
C GLY A 128 5.88 -5.82 -6.18
N VAL A 129 6.23 -6.73 -5.24
CA VAL A 129 5.57 -6.76 -3.93
C VAL A 129 5.67 -5.38 -3.29
N ARG A 130 4.54 -4.89 -2.78
CA ARG A 130 4.43 -3.56 -2.18
C ARG A 130 3.80 -3.63 -0.81
N ILE A 131 4.37 -2.88 0.12
CA ILE A 131 3.81 -2.66 1.45
C ILE A 131 3.58 -1.18 1.62
N GLU A 132 2.41 -0.84 2.14
CA GLU A 132 2.06 0.52 2.53
C GLU A 132 1.66 0.50 4.00
N LEU A 133 2.30 1.36 4.77
CA LEU A 133 2.07 1.58 6.20
C LEU A 133 1.49 2.98 6.38
N SER A 134 0.53 3.14 7.28
CA SER A 134 0.03 4.46 7.67
C SER A 134 -0.17 4.56 9.17
N SER A 135 0.07 5.75 9.72
CA SER A 135 -0.30 6.11 11.09
C SER A 135 -1.78 6.42 11.27
N ASP A 136 -2.55 6.56 10.17
CA ASP A 136 -3.98 6.79 10.27
C ASP A 136 -4.73 5.44 10.24
N PRO A 137 -5.54 5.17 11.26
CA PRO A 137 -6.32 3.95 11.33
C PRO A 137 -7.27 3.77 10.15
N ASN A 138 -7.95 4.84 9.75
CA ASN A 138 -9.08 4.88 8.82
C ASN A 138 -8.65 5.02 7.35
N ALA A 139 -7.42 5.45 7.11
CA ALA A 139 -7.05 5.99 5.83
C ALA A 139 -5.57 5.89 5.49
N PHE A 140 -5.24 5.45 4.27
CA PHE A 140 -3.95 5.83 3.68
C PHE A 140 -3.99 7.29 3.23
N ALA A 141 -2.83 7.94 3.24
CA ALA A 141 -2.64 9.32 2.80
C ALA A 141 -3.34 10.41 3.63
N GLN A 142 -3.96 10.09 4.76
CA GLN A 142 -4.46 11.11 5.68
C GLN A 142 -3.33 11.60 6.59
N HIS A 143 -2.65 10.70 7.31
CA HIS A 143 -1.49 11.04 8.14
C HIS A 143 -0.17 10.62 7.48
N SER A 144 0.89 10.52 8.29
CA SER A 144 2.18 9.99 7.89
C SER A 144 2.05 8.56 7.35
N GLN A 145 2.85 8.25 6.34
CA GLN A 145 2.80 6.96 5.66
C GLN A 145 4.15 6.60 5.05
N PHE A 146 4.35 5.30 4.87
CA PHE A 146 5.50 4.75 4.16
C PHE A 146 5.03 3.71 3.15
N LEU A 147 5.43 3.89 1.89
CA LEU A 147 5.17 2.94 0.81
C LEU A 147 6.49 2.39 0.32
N VAL A 148 6.69 1.08 0.41
CA VAL A 148 7.87 0.39 -0.11
C VAL A 148 7.48 -0.60 -1.21
N THR A 149 8.22 -0.57 -2.32
CA THR A 149 8.09 -1.51 -3.43
C THR A 149 9.41 -2.27 -3.61
N LEU A 150 9.33 -3.59 -3.64
CA LEU A 150 10.45 -4.49 -3.92
C LEU A 150 10.82 -4.43 -5.42
N ILE A 151 12.09 -4.21 -5.77
CA ILE A 151 12.53 -4.00 -7.15
C ILE A 151 13.13 -5.25 -7.79
N ARG A 152 13.61 -6.20 -6.98
CA ARG A 152 14.14 -7.48 -7.45
C ARG A 152 13.47 -8.67 -6.78
N ASP A 153 13.59 -9.83 -7.41
CA ASP A 153 13.21 -11.08 -6.78
C ASP A 153 14.15 -11.36 -5.60
N ILE A 154 13.61 -11.95 -4.54
CA ILE A 154 14.33 -12.47 -3.38
C ILE A 154 14.30 -13.99 -3.51
N LYS A 155 15.46 -14.64 -3.56
CA LYS A 155 15.52 -16.10 -3.61
C LYS A 155 15.24 -16.68 -2.24
N ARG A 156 14.91 -17.97 -2.18
CA ARG A 156 14.78 -18.68 -0.91
C ARG A 156 16.08 -18.56 -0.11
N GLY A 157 15.97 -18.17 1.16
CA GLY A 157 17.10 -17.94 2.05
C GLY A 157 17.68 -16.52 2.00
N ASP A 158 17.43 -15.76 0.92
CA ASP A 158 17.85 -14.37 0.83
C ASP A 158 16.97 -13.45 1.68
N ARG A 159 17.56 -12.33 2.12
CA ARG A 159 16.90 -11.31 2.93
C ARG A 159 17.21 -9.91 2.41
N ILE A 160 16.26 -9.00 2.53
CA ILE A 160 16.43 -7.57 2.23
C ILE A 160 15.94 -6.76 3.42
N CYS A 161 16.85 -5.99 4.01
CA CYS A 161 16.52 -5.03 5.06
C CYS A 161 16.05 -3.70 4.45
N VAL A 162 14.95 -3.19 4.99
CA VAL A 162 14.47 -1.82 4.81
C VAL A 162 14.65 -1.11 6.15
N PRO A 163 15.82 -0.47 6.38
CA PRO A 163 16.04 0.33 7.57
C PRO A 163 15.27 1.64 7.48
N GLN A 164 14.97 2.23 8.63
CA GLN A 164 14.44 3.60 8.76
C GLN A 164 13.26 3.89 7.82
N ILE A 165 12.12 3.26 8.07
CA ILE A 165 10.90 3.44 7.24
C ILE A 165 10.30 4.86 7.28
N GLU A 166 10.91 5.78 8.01
CA GLU A 166 10.54 7.19 8.12
C GLU A 166 11.34 8.07 7.15
N GLU A 167 12.08 7.45 6.23
CA GLU A 167 12.87 8.13 5.22
C GLU A 167 12.57 7.58 3.81
N SER A 168 12.44 8.48 2.84
CA SER A 168 12.38 8.08 1.43
C SER A 168 13.76 7.63 0.97
N LYS A 169 13.85 6.43 0.39
CA LYS A 169 15.13 5.87 -0.05
C LYS A 169 14.96 5.03 -1.31
N ASN A 170 15.92 5.16 -2.23
CA ASN A 170 16.01 4.36 -3.44
C ASN A 170 17.23 3.45 -3.33
N THR A 171 17.03 2.15 -3.49
CA THR A 171 18.12 1.18 -3.60
C THR A 171 17.93 0.33 -4.86
N ASN A 172 18.89 -0.56 -5.11
CA ASN A 172 18.76 -1.58 -6.17
C ASN A 172 17.75 -2.68 -5.79
N ASP A 173 17.42 -2.77 -4.50
CA ASP A 173 16.64 -3.85 -3.92
C ASP A 173 15.19 -3.43 -3.73
N TRP A 174 14.96 -2.19 -3.32
CA TRP A 174 13.65 -1.65 -2.96
C TRP A 174 13.61 -0.13 -3.16
N VAL A 175 12.39 0.40 -3.27
CA VAL A 175 12.13 1.85 -3.30
C VAL A 175 11.09 2.18 -2.25
N GLY A 176 11.46 3.04 -1.30
CA GLY A 176 10.62 3.53 -0.21
C GLY A 176 10.28 5.01 -0.39
N ARG A 177 9.02 5.35 -0.15
CA ARG A 177 8.49 6.71 -0.17
C ARG A 177 7.81 6.98 1.16
N PHE A 178 8.49 7.76 2.00
CA PHE A 178 7.91 8.32 3.21
C PHE A 178 7.25 9.66 2.90
N ARG A 179 6.04 9.85 3.41
CA ARG A 179 5.33 11.13 3.35
C ARG A 179 4.86 11.46 4.75
N ARG A 180 5.30 12.61 5.26
CA ARG A 180 4.82 13.19 6.52
C ARG A 180 3.43 13.80 6.35
N HIS A 181 2.62 13.77 7.40
CA HIS A 181 1.43 14.60 7.48
C HIS A 181 1.80 16.09 7.45
N GLU A 182 0.91 16.93 6.93
CA GLU A 182 1.12 18.36 6.89
C GLU A 182 0.67 18.97 8.23
N GLY A 183 1.59 19.57 8.97
CA GLY A 183 1.32 20.14 10.31
C GLY A 183 1.97 19.37 11.46
N ASP A 184 2.50 18.17 11.20
CA ASP A 184 3.30 17.42 12.19
C ASP A 184 4.71 18.00 12.25
N ASN A 185 5.14 18.37 13.46
CA ASN A 185 6.48 18.87 13.71
C ASN A 185 7.49 17.73 13.92
N ASP A 186 7.05 16.53 14.33
CA ASP A 186 7.98 15.43 14.54
C ASP A 186 8.18 14.60 13.27
N ASN A 187 9.37 13.99 13.18
CA ASN A 187 9.82 13.28 12.00
C ASN A 187 9.27 11.85 11.88
N TYR A 188 8.33 11.46 12.73
CA TYR A 188 7.97 10.07 12.93
C TYR A 188 6.68 9.71 12.17
N LEU A 189 6.44 8.41 11.98
CA LEU A 189 5.06 7.92 11.94
C LEU A 189 4.51 8.19 13.35
N GLU A 190 4.15 9.46 13.61
CA GLU A 190 3.95 10.12 14.92
C GLU A 190 2.96 9.38 15.83
N TYR A 191 2.23 8.46 15.24
CA TYR A 191 1.47 7.43 15.90
C TYR A 191 1.78 6.17 15.13
N GLN A 192 2.41 5.22 15.81
CA GLN A 192 1.98 3.83 15.77
C GLN A 192 1.35 3.37 14.45
N VAL A 193 2.07 2.55 13.66
CA VAL A 193 1.52 2.01 12.40
C VAL A 193 0.13 1.41 12.63
N SER A 194 -0.89 2.13 12.18
CA SER A 194 -2.30 1.89 12.46
C SER A 194 -3.04 1.29 11.26
N ARG A 195 -2.36 1.17 10.11
CA ARG A 195 -2.88 0.52 8.90
C ARG A 195 -1.77 -0.07 8.07
N ILE A 196 -1.96 -1.29 7.57
CA ILE A 196 -1.03 -1.97 6.66
C ILE A 196 -1.79 -2.47 5.43
N ARG A 197 -1.20 -2.25 4.25
CA ARG A 197 -1.66 -2.82 2.99
C ARG A 197 -0.52 -3.55 2.31
N LEU A 198 -0.80 -4.78 1.89
CA LEU A 198 0.12 -5.63 1.13
C LEU A 198 -0.46 -5.86 -0.27
N GLU A 199 0.34 -5.59 -1.29
CA GLU A 199 0.01 -5.89 -2.69
C GLU A 199 1.04 -6.87 -3.23
N VAL A 200 0.58 -8.05 -3.67
CA VAL A 200 1.42 -9.07 -4.31
C VAL A 200 0.99 -9.16 -5.77
N PRO A 201 1.77 -8.62 -6.72
CA PRO A 201 1.38 -8.65 -8.13
C PRO A 201 1.34 -10.08 -8.66
N SER A 202 0.49 -10.31 -9.67
CA SER A 202 0.60 -11.50 -10.52
C SER A 202 1.89 -11.44 -11.33
N SER A 203 2.41 -12.58 -11.76
CA SER A 203 3.70 -12.67 -12.46
C SER A 203 3.81 -11.74 -13.68
N ASN A 204 2.71 -11.57 -14.43
CA ASN A 204 2.62 -10.66 -15.58
C ASN A 204 2.58 -9.16 -15.21
N LEU A 205 2.37 -8.81 -13.93
CA LEU A 205 2.31 -7.44 -13.43
C LEU A 205 3.56 -7.02 -12.65
N ASN A 206 4.53 -7.93 -12.44
CA ASN A 206 5.77 -7.64 -11.72
C ASN A 206 6.49 -6.40 -12.29
N ASP A 207 6.53 -6.25 -13.62
CA ASP A 207 7.18 -5.12 -14.28
C ASP A 207 6.37 -3.83 -14.17
N PHE A 208 5.04 -3.91 -14.20
CA PHE A 208 4.20 -2.75 -13.93
C PHE A 208 4.48 -2.21 -12.52
N TYR A 209 4.55 -3.08 -11.52
CA TYR A 209 4.81 -2.65 -10.15
C TYR A 209 6.25 -2.18 -9.92
N SER A 210 7.24 -2.96 -10.35
CA SER A 210 8.65 -2.71 -10.06
C SER A 210 9.32 -1.69 -10.99
N LYS A 211 8.74 -1.41 -12.16
CA LYS A 211 9.26 -0.43 -13.12
C LYS A 211 8.30 0.76 -13.27
N VAL A 212 7.09 0.52 -13.76
CA VAL A 212 6.11 1.60 -14.05
C VAL A 212 5.72 2.36 -12.78
N MET A 213 5.46 1.63 -11.70
CA MET A 213 5.00 2.17 -10.42
C MET A 213 6.11 2.16 -9.34
N ARG A 214 7.38 2.20 -9.77
CA ARG A 214 8.56 2.04 -8.89
C ARG A 214 8.59 3.04 -7.74
N GLY A 215 8.37 4.32 -8.03
CA GLY A 215 8.37 5.41 -7.05
C GLY A 215 6.97 5.91 -6.72
N LEU A 216 6.03 4.98 -6.54
CA LEU A 216 4.66 5.30 -6.21
C LEU A 216 4.58 6.02 -4.85
N GLN A 217 3.89 7.16 -4.83
CA GLN A 217 3.68 7.93 -3.62
C GLN A 217 2.38 8.74 -3.73
N TRP A 218 1.84 9.13 -2.58
CA TRP A 218 0.76 10.12 -2.57
C TRP A 218 1.33 11.53 -2.67
N THR A 219 0.67 12.39 -3.43
CA THR A 219 0.95 13.82 -3.45
C THR A 219 0.65 14.44 -2.09
N PRO A 220 1.16 15.66 -1.83
CA PRO A 220 0.57 16.53 -0.82
C PRO A 220 -0.93 16.74 -1.07
N ARG A 221 -1.62 17.15 -0.01
CA ARG A 221 -3.00 17.61 -0.07
C ARG A 221 -3.10 18.79 -1.03
N PHE A 222 -4.17 18.85 -1.81
CA PHE A 222 -4.55 20.05 -2.55
C PHE A 222 -6.06 20.28 -2.48
N ASN A 223 -6.44 21.55 -2.54
CA ASN A 223 -7.81 22.06 -2.58
C ASN A 223 -7.78 23.44 -3.24
N SER A 224 -8.95 24.03 -3.50
CA SER A 224 -9.05 25.33 -4.20
C SER A 224 -8.29 26.50 -3.56
N LYS A 225 -7.97 26.41 -2.27
CA LYS A 225 -7.27 27.46 -1.52
C LYS A 225 -5.77 27.19 -1.37
N THR A 226 -5.31 25.99 -1.69
CA THR A 226 -3.92 25.55 -1.54
C THR A 226 -3.26 25.36 -2.90
N HIS A 227 -1.92 25.26 -2.91
CA HIS A 227 -1.06 24.91 -4.05
C HIS A 227 -1.57 25.31 -5.46
N TYR A 228 -1.00 26.38 -6.03
CA TYR A 228 -1.18 26.73 -7.45
C TYR A 228 -2.66 26.81 -7.91
N HIS A 229 -3.55 27.36 -7.07
CA HIS A 229 -4.99 27.45 -7.36
C HIS A 229 -5.66 26.08 -7.52
N GLY A 230 -5.47 25.19 -6.53
CA GLY A 230 -6.09 23.87 -6.48
C GLY A 230 -5.51 22.85 -7.45
N LEU A 231 -4.28 23.06 -7.90
CA LEU A 231 -3.61 22.18 -8.85
C LEU A 231 -2.69 21.20 -8.12
N SER A 232 -2.86 19.91 -8.38
CA SER A 232 -2.07 18.87 -7.76
C SER A 232 -0.57 18.98 -8.10
N LYS A 233 0.27 18.47 -7.19
CA LYS A 233 1.71 18.30 -7.43
C LYS A 233 1.92 17.42 -8.67
N ASN A 234 2.93 17.77 -9.47
CA ASN A 234 3.32 17.01 -10.64
C ASN A 234 4.43 16.01 -10.28
N LEU A 235 4.13 14.71 -10.28
CA LEU A 235 5.13 13.66 -10.07
C LEU A 235 5.61 13.00 -11.38
N ALA A 236 5.23 13.53 -12.55
CA ALA A 236 5.63 13.08 -13.89
C ALA A 236 5.10 11.70 -14.35
N GLY A 237 4.87 10.73 -13.47
CA GLY A 237 4.38 9.38 -13.81
C GLY A 237 2.85 9.24 -13.80
N PRO A 238 2.32 8.04 -14.11
CA PRO A 238 0.88 7.79 -14.13
C PRO A 238 0.24 7.80 -12.75
N MET A 239 -0.97 8.34 -12.72
CA MET A 239 -1.88 8.24 -11.58
C MET A 239 -2.55 6.87 -11.54
N ILE A 240 -2.68 6.28 -10.35
CA ILE A 240 -3.43 5.02 -10.17
C ILE A 240 -4.46 5.09 -9.06
N GLY A 241 -4.58 6.22 -8.37
CA GLY A 241 -5.51 6.34 -7.26
C GLY A 241 -5.70 7.78 -6.86
N MET A 242 -6.79 7.99 -6.14
CA MET A 242 -7.16 9.29 -5.59
C MET A 242 -7.88 9.06 -4.28
N ARG A 243 -7.80 10.05 -3.39
CA ARG A 243 -8.51 10.06 -2.12
C ARG A 243 -9.02 11.44 -1.81
N CYS A 244 -10.16 11.49 -1.12
CA CYS A 244 -10.72 12.69 -0.54
C CYS A 244 -10.54 12.77 0.96
N LEU A 245 -10.50 14.00 1.45
CA LEU A 245 -10.55 14.35 2.86
C LEU A 245 -11.47 15.56 3.03
N GLY A 246 -12.09 15.66 4.20
CA GLY A 246 -13.00 16.75 4.53
C GLY A 246 -14.41 16.52 4.01
N LYS A 247 -15.34 17.34 4.51
CA LYS A 247 -16.73 17.33 4.03
C LYS A 247 -16.74 17.73 2.55
N ARG A 248 -17.58 17.07 1.76
CA ARG A 248 -17.73 17.35 0.32
C ARG A 248 -16.47 17.13 -0.51
N CYS A 249 -15.49 16.38 0.01
CA CYS A 249 -14.20 16.19 -0.65
C CYS A 249 -13.53 17.52 -1.05
N ASP A 250 -13.51 18.49 -0.13
CA ASP A 250 -12.84 19.78 -0.38
C ASP A 250 -11.33 19.61 -0.64
N SER A 251 -10.74 18.54 -0.09
CA SER A 251 -9.31 18.28 -0.14
C SER A 251 -9.04 16.92 -0.76
N LYS A 252 -8.07 16.88 -1.68
CA LYS A 252 -7.75 15.67 -2.44
C LYS A 252 -6.27 15.31 -2.35
N PHE A 253 -6.01 14.01 -2.51
CA PHE A 253 -4.69 13.41 -2.64
C PHE A 253 -4.68 12.52 -3.87
N ILE A 254 -3.56 12.51 -4.60
CA ILE A 254 -3.39 11.66 -5.77
C ILE A 254 -2.29 10.64 -5.47
N LEU A 255 -2.52 9.39 -5.82
CA LEU A 255 -1.51 8.34 -5.79
C LEU A 255 -0.90 8.17 -7.18
N GLN A 256 0.39 8.48 -7.28
CA GLN A 256 1.06 8.63 -8.57
C GLN A 256 2.49 8.11 -8.53
N ALA A 257 2.95 7.52 -9.64
CA ALA A 257 4.35 7.21 -9.82
C ALA A 257 5.18 8.47 -10.03
N ASP A 258 6.41 8.49 -9.52
CA ASP A 258 7.34 9.60 -9.73
C ASP A 258 8.10 9.53 -11.06
N THR A 259 9.10 10.39 -11.22
CA THR A 259 9.99 10.46 -12.39
C THR A 259 10.81 9.19 -12.62
N ALA A 260 10.90 8.27 -11.65
CA ALA A 260 11.52 6.97 -11.86
C ALA A 260 10.66 6.04 -12.73
N SER A 261 9.39 6.40 -12.98
CA SER A 261 8.54 5.67 -13.92
C SER A 261 9.12 5.75 -15.34
N PRO A 262 9.30 4.63 -16.05
CA PRO A 262 9.57 4.66 -17.47
C PRO A 262 8.41 5.23 -18.26
N CYS A 263 7.21 5.40 -17.70
CA CYS A 263 6.06 6.00 -18.39
C CYS A 263 5.94 7.51 -18.17
N HIS A 264 6.96 8.18 -17.63
CA HIS A 264 6.89 9.62 -17.41
C HIS A 264 6.68 10.39 -18.73
N GLY A 265 5.89 11.46 -18.65
CA GLY A 265 5.70 12.41 -19.75
C GLY A 265 6.42 13.73 -19.47
N TRP A 266 6.91 14.41 -20.50
CA TRP A 266 7.68 15.66 -20.36
C TRP A 266 6.79 16.90 -20.31
N HIS A 267 5.67 16.93 -21.04
CA HIS A 267 4.79 18.11 -21.15
C HIS A 267 3.31 17.77 -21.05
N ASP A 268 2.53 18.75 -20.56
CA ASP A 268 1.07 18.71 -20.48
C ASP A 268 0.56 18.72 -21.92
N ASN A 269 0.16 17.55 -22.42
CA ASN A 269 -0.20 17.40 -23.85
C ASN A 269 -1.66 17.78 -24.09
N TRP A 270 -2.50 17.63 -23.07
CA TRP A 270 -3.92 17.92 -23.16
C TRP A 270 -4.47 18.28 -21.79
N VAL A 271 -5.34 19.28 -21.75
CA VAL A 271 -6.04 19.74 -20.56
C VAL A 271 -7.52 19.77 -20.90
N SER A 272 -8.36 19.20 -20.04
CA SER A 272 -9.81 19.23 -20.26
C SER A 272 -10.37 20.64 -20.06
N LYS A 273 -11.61 20.85 -20.52
CA LYS A 273 -12.44 21.92 -19.95
C LYS A 273 -12.74 21.63 -18.47
N TRP A 274 -13.20 22.65 -17.76
CA TRP A 274 -13.79 22.52 -16.43
C TRP A 274 -15.06 21.67 -16.47
N PHE A 275 -15.31 20.90 -15.42
CA PHE A 275 -16.43 19.97 -15.33
C PHE A 275 -16.74 19.63 -13.87
N SER A 276 -18.02 19.45 -13.54
CA SER A 276 -18.49 19.21 -12.19
C SER A 276 -19.56 18.11 -12.14
N GLU A 277 -19.89 17.67 -10.92
CA GLU A 277 -20.99 16.77 -10.65
C GLU A 277 -22.37 17.37 -10.94
N GLU A 278 -22.51 18.70 -10.94
CA GLU A 278 -23.76 19.41 -11.24
C GLU A 278 -24.31 19.05 -12.63
N HIS A 279 -23.44 18.60 -13.54
CA HIS A 279 -23.84 18.16 -14.89
C HIS A 279 -23.58 16.67 -15.12
N ARG A 280 -23.20 15.92 -14.07
CA ARG A 280 -22.76 14.52 -14.14
C ARG A 280 -21.70 14.31 -15.21
N ASP A 281 -20.81 15.30 -15.34
CA ASP A 281 -19.84 15.34 -16.41
C ASP A 281 -18.77 14.28 -16.23
N GLN A 282 -18.18 13.89 -17.36
CA GLN A 282 -16.97 13.09 -17.39
C GLN A 282 -15.93 13.71 -18.31
N MET A 283 -14.67 13.61 -17.91
CA MET A 283 -13.54 13.92 -18.76
C MET A 283 -12.65 12.69 -18.87
N ARG A 284 -12.26 12.39 -20.12
CA ARG A 284 -11.34 11.32 -20.44
C ARG A 284 -10.16 11.88 -21.22
N CYS A 285 -8.99 11.36 -20.93
CA CYS A 285 -7.80 11.62 -21.72
C CYS A 285 -8.00 11.13 -23.16
N PRO A 286 -7.37 11.80 -24.14
CA PRO A 286 -7.29 11.27 -25.49
C PRO A 286 -6.68 9.85 -25.52
N SER A 287 -6.99 9.09 -26.57
CA SER A 287 -6.50 7.71 -26.72
C SER A 287 -4.96 7.64 -26.59
N GLY A 288 -4.50 6.63 -25.84
CA GLY A 288 -3.08 6.42 -25.57
C GLY A 288 -2.48 7.36 -24.53
N GLN A 289 -3.28 8.19 -23.85
CA GLN A 289 -2.80 9.08 -22.79
C GLN A 289 -3.32 8.68 -21.40
N PHE A 290 -2.65 9.11 -20.35
CA PHE A 290 -3.03 8.89 -18.95
C PHE A 290 -3.10 10.20 -18.16
N MET A 291 -3.84 10.19 -17.04
CA MET A 291 -3.92 11.33 -16.13
C MET A 291 -2.69 11.44 -15.25
N ARG A 292 -2.14 12.66 -15.12
CA ARG A 292 -0.98 12.95 -14.27
C ARG A 292 -1.28 14.03 -13.23
N ARG A 293 -2.20 14.93 -13.50
CA ARG A 293 -2.57 15.99 -12.59
C ARG A 293 -4.06 16.22 -12.61
N LEU A 294 -4.52 16.76 -11.51
CA LEU A 294 -5.88 17.17 -11.30
C LEU A 294 -5.84 18.59 -10.78
N GLN A 295 -6.71 19.43 -11.29
CA GLN A 295 -6.99 20.71 -10.70
C GLN A 295 -8.44 20.75 -10.26
N CYS A 296 -8.68 21.45 -9.18
CA CYS A 296 -10.02 21.86 -8.80
C CYS A 296 -10.05 23.36 -8.50
N ARG A 297 -11.24 23.93 -8.52
CA ARG A 297 -11.48 25.29 -8.07
C ARG A 297 -12.75 25.34 -7.21
N GLU A 298 -13.12 26.55 -6.80
CA GLU A 298 -14.31 26.83 -5.99
C GLU A 298 -14.31 26.22 -4.59
N LYS A 299 -15.34 26.54 -3.81
CA LYS A 299 -15.32 26.32 -2.35
C LYS A 299 -15.18 24.84 -1.98
N TYR A 300 -15.70 23.93 -2.80
CA TYR A 300 -15.75 22.50 -2.50
C TYR A 300 -14.84 21.65 -3.38
N CYS A 301 -14.00 22.26 -4.23
CA CYS A 301 -13.08 21.51 -5.09
C CYS A 301 -13.85 20.48 -5.94
N ASP A 302 -15.00 20.89 -6.44
CA ASP A 302 -16.04 20.17 -7.15
C ASP A 302 -16.04 20.49 -8.65
N ASP A 303 -15.67 21.72 -9.02
CA ASP A 303 -15.31 22.02 -10.40
C ASP A 303 -13.86 21.59 -10.70
N MET A 304 -13.73 20.58 -11.56
CA MET A 304 -12.53 19.80 -11.81
C MET A 304 -11.96 20.05 -13.21
N ARG A 305 -10.65 19.83 -13.35
CA ARG A 305 -9.95 19.83 -14.64
C ARG A 305 -8.84 18.80 -14.63
N ILE A 306 -8.81 17.92 -15.63
CA ILE A 306 -7.80 16.86 -15.73
C ILE A 306 -6.69 17.25 -16.70
N TYR A 307 -5.48 16.78 -16.41
CA TYR A 307 -4.31 16.96 -17.26
C TYR A 307 -3.80 15.60 -17.71
N CYS A 308 -3.71 15.44 -19.04
CA CYS A 308 -3.39 14.18 -19.69
C CYS A 308 -2.05 14.23 -20.44
N PHE A 309 -1.43 13.06 -20.48
CA PHE A 309 -0.05 12.90 -20.91
C PHE A 309 0.08 11.73 -21.84
N LYS A 310 0.77 11.99 -22.95
CA LYS A 310 1.28 10.93 -23.79
C LYS A 310 2.46 10.28 -23.06
N PRO A 311 2.44 8.95 -22.84
CA PRO A 311 3.62 8.25 -22.36
C PRO A 311 4.76 8.39 -23.38
N ASN A 312 5.99 8.23 -22.92
CA ASN A 312 7.11 8.04 -23.84
C ASN A 312 6.99 6.67 -24.56
N ASN A 313 7.91 6.40 -25.48
CA ASN A 313 7.90 5.19 -26.31
C ASN A 313 8.05 3.88 -25.52
N SER A 314 8.41 3.94 -24.23
CA SER A 314 8.56 2.76 -23.37
C SER A 314 7.24 2.24 -22.83
N CYS A 315 6.15 3.01 -22.94
CA CYS A 315 4.85 2.63 -22.40
C CYS A 315 3.71 2.86 -23.40
N LYS A 316 2.73 1.97 -23.34
CA LYS A 316 1.48 2.10 -24.09
C LYS A 316 0.33 2.06 -23.10
N VAL A 317 -0.55 3.06 -23.18
CA VAL A 317 -1.82 3.04 -22.43
C VAL A 317 -2.85 2.36 -23.30
N GLY A 318 -3.44 1.29 -22.79
CA GLY A 318 -4.46 0.49 -23.48
C GLY A 318 -5.86 1.11 -23.40
N GLY A 319 -6.87 0.26 -23.59
CA GLY A 319 -8.28 0.66 -23.44
C GLY A 319 -8.62 1.14 -22.03
N SER A 320 -9.72 1.88 -21.92
CA SER A 320 -10.23 2.42 -20.66
C SER A 320 -11.54 1.73 -20.27
N GLN A 321 -11.71 1.46 -18.98
CA GLN A 321 -12.95 0.96 -18.39
C GLN A 321 -13.30 1.86 -17.21
N THR A 322 -14.58 2.20 -17.08
CA THR A 322 -15.08 2.91 -15.90
C THR A 322 -15.02 1.98 -14.70
N SER A 323 -14.33 2.40 -13.65
CA SER A 323 -14.30 1.66 -12.40
C SER A 323 -15.64 1.75 -11.68
N HIS A 324 -15.81 0.94 -10.63
CA HIS A 324 -16.82 1.27 -9.62
C HIS A 324 -16.52 2.65 -8.99
N PHE A 325 -17.55 3.24 -8.42
CA PHE A 325 -17.44 4.50 -7.69
C PHE A 325 -16.46 4.36 -6.51
N TRP A 326 -15.58 5.33 -6.35
CA TRP A 326 -14.46 5.25 -5.39
C TRP A 326 -14.50 6.29 -4.29
N ILE A 327 -15.16 7.42 -4.53
CA ILE A 327 -14.87 8.68 -3.86
C ILE A 327 -16.14 9.49 -3.64
N ASP A 328 -16.47 9.72 -2.38
CA ASP A 328 -17.57 10.53 -1.89
C ASP A 328 -17.17 11.41 -0.69
N GLU A 329 -18.18 12.06 -0.11
CA GLU A 329 -18.06 12.89 1.08
C GLU A 329 -17.70 12.11 2.35
N SER A 330 -17.71 10.78 2.34
CA SER A 330 -17.31 9.96 3.50
C SER A 330 -15.79 9.90 3.68
N GLY A 331 -15.02 10.58 2.82
CA GLY A 331 -13.56 10.56 2.86
C GLY A 331 -13.00 9.26 2.26
N SER A 332 -13.76 8.62 1.36
CA SER A 332 -13.34 7.42 0.66
C SER A 332 -12.21 7.72 -0.34
N GLY A 333 -11.49 6.65 -0.71
CA GLY A 333 -10.40 6.71 -1.67
C GLY A 333 -10.28 5.41 -2.42
N GLY A 334 -9.84 5.51 -3.67
CA GLY A 334 -9.78 4.38 -4.59
C GLY A 334 -8.42 4.23 -5.25
N ARG A 335 -8.19 3.03 -5.75
CA ARG A 335 -7.08 2.69 -6.64
C ARG A 335 -7.59 1.86 -7.80
N CYS A 336 -7.01 2.09 -8.96
CA CYS A 336 -7.11 1.20 -10.11
C CYS A 336 -6.81 -0.24 -9.71
N SER A 337 -7.44 -1.18 -10.42
CA SER A 337 -7.04 -2.60 -10.38
C SER A 337 -5.54 -2.74 -10.71
N PRO A 338 -4.88 -3.80 -10.22
CA PRO A 338 -3.48 -4.08 -10.56
C PRO A 338 -3.24 -3.99 -12.08
N GLY A 339 -2.21 -3.24 -12.50
CA GLY A 339 -1.88 -3.04 -13.91
C GLY A 339 -2.62 -1.90 -14.62
N ALA A 340 -3.62 -1.28 -13.99
CA ALA A 340 -4.36 -0.16 -14.56
C ALA A 340 -3.89 1.21 -14.03
N VAL A 341 -4.13 2.24 -14.84
CA VAL A 341 -3.86 3.65 -14.54
C VAL A 341 -5.12 4.48 -14.78
N ILE A 342 -5.20 5.65 -14.15
CA ILE A 342 -6.32 6.57 -14.33
C ILE A 342 -6.16 7.28 -15.67
N THR A 343 -7.21 7.22 -16.49
CA THR A 343 -7.30 7.84 -17.83
C THR A 343 -8.44 8.83 -17.94
N GLY A 344 -9.23 9.03 -16.88
CA GLY A 344 -10.35 9.95 -16.84
C GLY A 344 -11.00 9.97 -15.47
N ILE A 345 -11.89 10.94 -15.26
CA ILE A 345 -12.73 11.06 -14.07
C ILE A 345 -14.16 11.30 -14.53
N GLN A 346 -15.11 10.68 -13.83
CA GLN A 346 -16.53 10.94 -13.95
C GLN A 346 -17.03 11.44 -12.59
N CYS A 347 -17.72 12.58 -12.59
CA CYS A 347 -18.31 13.15 -11.39
C CYS A 347 -19.75 12.63 -11.23
N HIS A 348 -20.17 12.43 -9.98
CA HIS A 348 -21.52 12.00 -9.63
C HIS A 348 -22.03 12.88 -8.50
N GLY A 349 -23.26 13.35 -8.64
CA GLY A 349 -23.95 14.19 -7.66
C GLY A 349 -25.43 14.18 -7.95
N ASP A 350 -26.21 14.42 -6.90
CA ASP A 350 -27.62 14.75 -7.04
C ASP A 350 -27.70 16.24 -7.39
N LEU A 351 -28.45 16.55 -8.45
CA LEU A 351 -28.89 17.92 -8.73
C LEU A 351 -29.72 18.33 -7.51
N LEU A 352 -29.17 19.19 -6.66
CA LEU A 352 -29.95 19.85 -5.61
C LEU A 352 -30.96 20.81 -6.22
#